data_AF-A0A9W7ADR9-F1
#
_entry.id   AF-A0A9W7ADR9-F1
#
_cell.length_a   1.000
_cell.length_b   1.000
_cell.length_c   1.000
_cell.angle_alpha   90.00
_cell.angle_beta   90.00
_cell.angle_gamma   90.00
#
_symmetry.space_group_name_H-M   'P 1'
#
loop_
_entity.id
_entity.type
_entity.pdbx_description
1 polymer ?
#
loop_
_entity_poly.entity_id
_entity_poly.type
_entity_poly.pdbx_seq_one_letter_code
_entity_poly.pdbx_strand_id
1 'polypeptide(L)'
;MGFNDREMVALAGAHALGRCHTDASGYWGPWTNAETTFSNEYFRLLVEEEWKLKKTHNGKKWTGPEQYEDKTGNLMMLPSDIALIKDPAFAEIVKIYAKDEEAFFKDFGKAFAKLLELGVPFPKPWWKFWA
;
A
#
# COMPACT_ATOMS: atom_id res chain seq x y z
N MET A 1 -10.38 13.42 0.00
CA MET A 1 -9.58 13.41 -1.24
C MET A 1 -10.32 12.82 -2.45
N GLY A 2 -11.63 12.51 -2.39
CA GLY A 2 -12.39 12.07 -3.57
C GLY A 2 -12.19 10.61 -3.98
N PHE A 3 -11.61 9.78 -3.12
CA PHE A 3 -11.43 8.34 -3.35
C PHE A 3 -12.43 7.52 -2.54
N ASN A 4 -12.94 6.44 -3.13
CA ASN A 4 -13.74 5.45 -2.42
C ASN A 4 -12.84 4.36 -1.78
N ASP A 5 -13.45 3.47 -1.00
CA ASP A 5 -12.77 2.40 -0.27
C ASP A 5 -11.87 1.53 -1.17
N ARG A 6 -12.38 1.13 -2.33
CA ARG A 6 -11.66 0.28 -3.28
C ARG A 6 -10.46 0.99 -3.90
N GLU A 7 -10.60 2.28 -4.20
CA GLU A 7 -9.50 3.12 -4.69
C GLU A 7 -8.45 3.36 -3.59
N MET A 8 -8.87 3.58 -2.35
CA MET A 8 -7.95 3.77 -1.21
C MET A 8 -7.12 2.52 -0.96
N VAL A 9 -7.75 1.34 -0.90
CA VAL A 9 -7.04 0.06 -0.72
C VAL A 9 -6.14 -0.23 -1.92
N ALA A 10 -6.59 0.04 -3.14
CA ALA A 10 -5.74 -0.12 -4.33
C ALA A 10 -4.48 0.73 -4.21
N LEU A 11 -4.62 2.03 -3.93
CA LEU A 11 -3.49 2.95 -3.80
C LEU A 11 -2.50 2.55 -2.69
N ALA A 12 -2.97 1.97 -1.58
CA ALA A 12 -2.09 1.42 -0.55
C ALA A 12 -1.17 0.31 -1.08
N GLY A 13 -1.60 -0.41 -2.12
CA GLY A 13 -0.80 -1.39 -2.84
C GLY A 13 0.46 -0.82 -3.51
N ALA A 14 0.64 0.50 -3.58
CA ALA A 14 1.92 1.11 -3.95
C ALA A 14 3.07 0.68 -3.03
N HIS A 15 2.77 0.30 -1.77
CA HIS A 15 3.74 -0.29 -0.83
C HIS A 15 4.31 -1.65 -1.30
N ALA A 16 3.81 -2.23 -2.39
CA ALA A 16 4.49 -3.35 -3.07
C ALA A 16 5.91 -2.98 -3.55
N LEU A 17 6.22 -1.69 -3.68
CA LEU A 17 7.51 -1.18 -4.12
C LEU A 17 8.26 -0.45 -3.00
N GLY A 18 9.57 -0.65 -2.99
CA GLY A 18 10.51 0.06 -2.14
C GLY A 18 10.43 -0.33 -0.67
N ARG A 19 10.84 0.61 0.19
CA ARG A 19 11.00 0.39 1.62
C ARG A 19 10.95 1.68 2.41
N CYS A 20 10.79 1.55 3.73
CA CYS A 20 11.01 2.63 4.67
C CYS A 20 12.48 2.74 5.09
N HIS A 21 12.88 4.00 5.36
CA HIS A 21 14.19 4.38 5.85
C HIS A 21 14.08 5.22 7.13
N THR A 22 14.90 4.91 8.14
CA THR A 22 14.82 5.51 9.47
C THR A 22 15.13 7.00 9.47
N ASP A 23 15.99 7.45 8.57
CA ASP A 23 16.38 8.85 8.38
C ASP A 23 15.34 9.67 7.60
N ALA A 24 14.43 9.03 6.88
CA ALA A 24 13.35 9.69 6.14
C ALA A 24 12.03 9.73 6.94
N SER A 25 11.55 8.57 7.40
CA SER A 25 10.24 8.43 8.05
C SER A 25 10.30 7.90 9.49
N GLY A 26 11.47 7.46 9.95
CA GLY A 26 11.65 6.79 11.24
C GLY A 26 11.31 5.29 11.22
N TYR A 27 10.57 4.81 10.21
CA TYR A 27 10.27 3.39 10.01
C TYR A 27 11.44 2.68 9.31
N TRP A 28 11.51 1.36 9.40
CA TRP A 28 12.57 0.58 8.78
C TRP A 28 12.05 -0.71 8.13
N GLY A 29 12.47 -0.93 6.89
CA GLY A 29 12.30 -2.22 6.22
C GLY A 29 11.43 -2.14 4.97
N PRO A 30 11.52 -3.15 4.10
CA PRO A 30 10.61 -3.33 2.99
C PRO A 30 9.29 -3.98 3.41
N TRP A 31 8.25 -3.79 2.59
CA TRP A 31 6.98 -4.49 2.74
C TRP A 31 6.95 -5.86 2.05
N THR A 32 7.73 -6.03 0.98
CA THR A 32 7.79 -7.23 0.13
C THR A 32 9.21 -7.76 0.01
N ASN A 33 9.38 -9.01 -0.41
CA ASN A 33 10.71 -9.56 -0.66
C ASN A 33 11.32 -9.02 -1.96
N ALA A 34 10.47 -8.72 -2.94
CA ALA A 34 10.87 -8.18 -4.23
C ALA A 34 10.63 -6.65 -4.29
N GLU A 35 11.46 -5.87 -3.58
CA GLU A 35 11.30 -4.40 -3.42
C GLU A 35 11.17 -3.61 -4.75
N THR A 36 11.64 -4.16 -5.86
CA THR A 36 11.63 -3.51 -7.19
C THR A 36 10.62 -4.11 -8.15
N THR A 37 9.76 -5.03 -7.70
CA THR A 37 8.75 -5.70 -8.52
C THR A 37 7.35 -5.30 -8.07
N PHE A 38 6.58 -4.73 -9.00
CA PHE A 38 5.18 -4.42 -8.73
C PHE A 38 4.33 -5.67 -8.93
N SER A 39 3.85 -6.25 -7.84
CA SER A 39 3.04 -7.48 -7.80
C SER A 39 2.00 -7.39 -6.68
N ASN A 40 1.11 -8.38 -6.59
CA ASN A 40 0.18 -8.48 -5.47
C ASN A 40 0.79 -9.05 -4.18
N GLU A 41 2.12 -9.26 -4.13
CA GLU A 41 2.83 -9.83 -2.97
C GLU A 41 2.53 -9.07 -1.67
N TYR A 42 2.42 -7.72 -1.73
CA TYR A 42 2.03 -6.90 -0.58
C TYR A 42 0.72 -7.36 0.08
N PHE A 43 -0.35 -7.53 -0.71
CA PHE A 43 -1.64 -7.96 -0.18
C PHE A 43 -1.62 -9.41 0.28
N ARG A 44 -0.86 -10.27 -0.41
CA ARG A 44 -0.67 -11.66 -0.01
C ARG A 44 0.00 -11.76 1.35
N LEU A 45 1.15 -11.11 1.53
CA LEU A 45 1.87 -11.07 2.81
C LEU A 45 1.04 -10.45 3.93
N LEU A 46 0.28 -9.39 3.63
CA LEU A 46 -0.60 -8.75 4.62
C LEU A 46 -1.66 -9.72 5.19
N VAL A 47 -2.10 -10.71 4.41
CA VAL A 47 -3.13 -11.70 4.80
C VAL A 47 -2.52 -13.03 5.29
N GLU A 48 -1.43 -13.47 4.68
CA GLU A 48 -0.80 -14.78 4.90
C GLU A 48 0.14 -14.78 6.12
N GLU A 49 0.79 -13.65 6.42
CA GLU A 49 1.76 -13.55 7.52
C GLU A 49 1.15 -13.13 8.86
N GLU A 50 1.85 -13.50 9.94
CA GLU A 50 1.51 -13.06 11.29
C GLU A 50 2.39 -11.85 11.67
N TRP A 51 1.75 -10.69 11.82
CA TRP A 51 2.42 -9.43 12.11
C TRP A 51 2.51 -9.16 13.61
N LYS A 52 3.73 -8.92 14.12
CA LYS A 52 3.99 -8.63 15.54
C LYS A 52 4.57 -7.25 15.70
N LEU A 53 4.26 -6.61 16.83
CA LEU A 53 4.82 -5.31 17.15
C LEU A 53 6.35 -5.40 17.22
N LYS A 54 7.04 -4.55 16.45
CA LYS A 54 8.48 -4.44 16.43
C LYS A 54 8.99 -3.92 17.77
N LYS A 55 9.88 -4.68 18.40
CA LYS A 55 10.46 -4.32 19.71
C LYS A 55 11.95 -4.05 19.66
N THR A 56 12.65 -4.57 18.66
CA THR A 56 14.10 -4.45 18.52
C THR A 56 14.50 -4.18 17.08
N HIS A 57 15.67 -3.58 16.90
CA HIS A 57 16.30 -3.37 15.61
C HIS A 57 17.82 -3.46 15.78
N ASN A 58 18.47 -4.35 15.02
CA ASN A 58 19.91 -4.62 15.10
C ASN A 58 20.42 -4.87 16.52
N GLY A 59 19.67 -5.67 17.31
CA GLY A 59 20.01 -6.01 18.69
C GLY A 59 19.78 -4.89 19.72
N LYS A 60 19.32 -3.71 19.30
CA LYS A 60 18.94 -2.60 20.18
C LYS A 60 17.43 -2.52 20.33
N LYS A 61 16.96 -1.90 21.42
CA LYS A 61 15.53 -1.59 21.60
C LYS A 61 15.06 -0.68 20.46
N TRP A 62 13.89 -0.97 19.89
CA TRP A 62 13.27 -0.14 18.87
C TRP A 62 12.90 1.23 19.47
N THR A 63 13.36 2.29 18.83
CA THR A 63 13.08 3.68 19.20
C THR A 63 12.29 4.44 18.14
N GLY A 64 11.94 3.77 17.03
CA GLY A 64 11.12 4.36 15.98
C GLY A 64 9.62 4.35 16.32
N PRO A 65 8.79 4.85 15.39
CA PRO A 65 7.33 4.80 15.53
C PRO A 65 6.81 3.37 15.62
N GLU A 66 5.55 3.19 16.04
CA GLU A 66 4.92 1.88 16.10
C GLU A 66 4.98 1.20 14.73
N GLN A 67 5.61 0.03 14.66
CA GLN A 67 5.80 -0.73 13.44
C GLN A 67 5.55 -2.20 13.72
N TYR A 68 5.11 -2.94 12.71
CA TYR A 68 4.96 -4.38 12.76
C TYR A 68 6.05 -5.06 11.94
N GLU A 69 6.46 -6.25 12.36
CA GLU A 69 7.45 -7.09 11.68
C GLU A 69 6.91 -8.52 11.52
N ASP A 70 7.39 -9.19 10.47
CA ASP A 70 7.10 -10.59 10.23
C ASP A 70 7.90 -11.50 11.19
N LYS A 71 7.70 -12.81 11.08
CA LYS A 71 8.42 -13.78 11.94
C LYS A 71 9.94 -13.73 11.77
N THR A 72 10.42 -13.36 10.58
CA THR A 72 11.86 -13.27 10.31
C THR A 72 12.45 -11.92 10.73
N GLY A 73 11.62 -10.89 10.89
CA GLY A 73 12.05 -9.51 11.18
C GLY A 73 12.60 -8.76 9.97
N ASN A 74 12.46 -9.32 8.76
CA ASN A 74 12.96 -8.76 7.51
C ASN A 74 11.93 -7.91 6.79
N LEU A 75 10.64 -8.23 6.96
CA LEU A 75 9.52 -7.50 6.37
C LEU A 75 8.83 -6.68 7.44
N MET A 76 8.12 -5.65 6.99
CA MET A 76 7.40 -4.75 7.88
C MET A 76 5.99 -4.43 7.38
N MET A 77 5.13 -4.05 8.31
CA MET A 77 3.86 -3.37 8.03
C MET A 77 3.72 -2.13 8.92
N LEU A 78 3.16 -1.06 8.35
CA LEU A 78 2.79 0.13 9.12
C LEU A 78 1.48 -0.13 9.87
N PRO A 79 1.19 0.65 10.93
CA PRO A 79 -0.13 0.63 11.56
C PRO A 79 -1.28 0.88 10.56
N SER A 80 -1.03 1.70 9.54
CA SER A 80 -1.98 1.94 8.44
C SER A 80 -2.21 0.73 7.56
N ASP A 81 -1.18 -0.08 7.27
CA ASP A 81 -1.32 -1.31 6.50
C ASP A 81 -2.15 -2.34 7.30
N ILE A 82 -1.85 -2.48 8.59
CA ILE A 82 -2.60 -3.35 9.50
C ILE A 82 -4.07 -2.89 9.64
N ALA A 83 -4.35 -1.59 9.51
CA ALA A 83 -5.72 -1.10 9.53
C ALA A 83 -6.56 -1.63 8.36
N LEU A 84 -5.96 -1.91 7.20
CA LEU A 84 -6.66 -2.43 6.02
C LEU A 84 -7.27 -3.82 6.25
N ILE A 85 -6.66 -4.64 7.11
CA ILE A 85 -7.18 -5.97 7.46
C ILE A 85 -8.04 -5.97 8.73
N LYS A 86 -7.97 -4.90 9.53
CA LYS A 86 -8.81 -4.72 10.73
C LYS A 86 -10.20 -4.18 10.39
N ASP A 87 -10.29 -3.33 9.37
CA ASP A 87 -11.57 -2.82 8.88
C ASP A 87 -12.27 -3.87 8.00
N PRO A 88 -13.52 -4.27 8.28
CA PRO A 88 -14.20 -5.31 7.51
C PRO A 88 -14.41 -4.97 6.02
N ALA A 89 -14.66 -3.70 5.69
CA ALA A 89 -14.90 -3.30 4.31
C ALA A 89 -13.60 -3.33 3.50
N PHE A 90 -12.50 -2.84 4.07
CA PHE A 90 -11.18 -2.91 3.44
C PHE A 90 -10.66 -4.34 3.38
N ALA A 91 -10.87 -5.15 4.42
CA ALA A 91 -10.38 -6.52 4.49
C ALA A 91 -10.92 -7.39 3.34
N GLU A 92 -12.18 -7.22 2.95
CA GLU A 92 -12.75 -7.93 1.79
C GLU A 92 -12.06 -7.53 0.48
N ILE A 93 -11.73 -6.25 0.31
CA ILE A 93 -11.01 -5.75 -0.88
C ILE A 93 -9.56 -6.27 -0.88
N VAL A 94 -8.89 -6.23 0.27
CA VAL A 94 -7.53 -6.79 0.44
C VAL A 94 -7.50 -8.28 0.06
N LYS A 95 -8.48 -9.07 0.52
CA LYS A 95 -8.58 -10.49 0.16
C LYS A 95 -8.79 -10.72 -1.34
N ILE A 96 -9.51 -9.83 -2.03
CA ILE A 96 -9.67 -9.89 -3.48
C ILE A 96 -8.30 -9.69 -4.14
N TYR A 97 -7.60 -8.61 -3.81
CA TYR A 97 -6.29 -8.29 -4.41
C TYR A 97 -5.21 -9.32 -4.09
N ALA A 98 -5.25 -9.92 -2.89
CA ALA A 98 -4.36 -11.02 -2.53
C ALA A 98 -4.57 -12.26 -3.41
N LYS A 99 -5.81 -12.53 -3.86
CA LYS A 99 -6.14 -13.68 -4.71
C LYS A 99 -6.04 -13.40 -6.21
N ASP A 100 -6.30 -12.17 -6.62
CA ASP A 100 -6.43 -11.74 -8.00
C ASP A 100 -5.56 -10.51 -8.27
N GLU A 101 -4.38 -10.75 -8.84
CA GLU A 101 -3.41 -9.71 -9.21
C GLU A 101 -3.92 -8.81 -10.35
N GLU A 102 -4.69 -9.37 -11.29
CA GLU A 102 -5.23 -8.60 -12.42
C GLU A 102 -6.27 -7.59 -11.93
N ALA A 103 -7.13 -7.98 -10.99
CA ALA A 103 -8.07 -7.07 -10.34
C ALA A 103 -7.34 -5.93 -9.62
N PHE A 104 -6.25 -6.24 -8.90
CA PHE A 104 -5.41 -5.23 -8.26
C PHE A 104 -4.82 -4.26 -9.29
N PHE A 105 -4.14 -4.74 -10.33
CA PHE A 105 -3.50 -3.88 -11.32
C PHE A 105 -4.49 -2.98 -12.06
N LYS A 106 -5.66 -3.52 -12.40
CA LYS A 106 -6.72 -2.76 -13.07
C LYS A 106 -7.24 -1.60 -12.20
N ASP A 107 -7.47 -1.86 -10.92
CA ASP A 107 -8.00 -0.84 -10.01
C ASP A 107 -6.91 0.16 -9.59
N PHE A 108 -5.68 -0.31 -9.36
CA PHE A 108 -4.52 0.55 -9.08
C PHE A 108 -4.26 1.52 -10.23
N GLY A 109 -4.19 1.04 -11.47
CA GLY A 109 -3.93 1.90 -12.63
C GLY A 109 -4.95 3.02 -12.76
N LYS A 110 -6.25 2.73 -12.54
CA LYS A 110 -7.32 3.73 -12.56
C LYS A 110 -7.22 4.71 -11.40
N ALA A 111 -7.03 4.21 -10.18
CA ALA A 111 -6.95 5.04 -8.98
C ALA A 111 -5.71 5.95 -9.01
N PHE A 112 -4.58 5.44 -9.49
CA PHE A 112 -3.32 6.18 -9.62
C PHE A 112 -3.40 7.25 -10.71
N ALA A 113 -3.97 6.93 -11.88
CA ALA A 113 -4.24 7.95 -12.90
C ALA A 113 -5.13 9.07 -12.35
N LYS A 114 -6.23 8.70 -11.68
CA LYS A 114 -7.11 9.66 -11.00
C LYS A 114 -6.35 10.49 -9.97
N LEU A 115 -5.45 9.91 -9.18
CA LEU A 115 -4.62 10.62 -8.20
C LEU A 115 -3.72 11.67 -8.86
N LEU A 116 -3.05 11.33 -9.96
CA LEU A 116 -2.17 12.25 -10.68
C LEU A 116 -2.95 13.38 -11.36
N GLU A 117 -4.15 13.09 -11.84
CA GLU A 117 -4.99 14.03 -12.58
C GLU A 117 -5.91 14.86 -11.66
N LEU A 118 -6.00 14.50 -10.37
CA LEU A 118 -6.95 15.11 -9.45
C LEU A 118 -6.64 16.60 -9.26
N GLY A 119 -7.56 17.45 -9.70
CA GLY A 119 -7.43 18.90 -9.61
C GLY A 119 -6.69 19.55 -10.78
N VAL A 120 -6.28 18.78 -11.79
CA VAL A 120 -5.70 19.33 -13.03
C VAL A 120 -6.81 19.92 -13.91
N PRO A 121 -6.75 21.22 -14.26
CA PRO A 121 -7.70 21.81 -15.20
C PRO A 121 -7.34 21.40 -16.63
N PHE A 122 -7.99 20.35 -17.14
CA PHE A 122 -7.81 19.97 -18.54
C PHE A 122 -8.51 20.99 -19.45
N PRO A 123 -7.82 21.55 -20.46
CA PRO A 123 -8.46 22.43 -21.42
C PRO A 123 -9.60 21.69 -22.12
N LYS A 124 -10.78 22.31 -22.19
CA LYS A 124 -11.86 21.76 -23.01
C LYS A 124 -11.37 21.73 -24.46
N PRO A 125 -11.47 20.58 -25.15
CA PRO A 125 -11.05 20.51 -26.54
C PRO A 125 -11.81 21.53 -27.37
N TRP A 126 -11.10 22.28 -28.22
CA TRP A 126 -11.67 23.34 -29.04
C TRP A 126 -12.78 22.84 -29.99
N TRP A 127 -12.82 21.55 -30.29
CA TRP A 127 -13.87 20.92 -31.10
C TRP A 127 -15.19 20.63 -30.35
N LYS A 128 -15.24 20.75 -29.02
CA LYS A 128 -16.48 20.57 -28.22
C LYS A 128 -17.33 21.84 -28.09
N PHE A 129 -16.94 22.94 -28.72
CA PHE A 129 -17.74 24.19 -28.74
C PHE A 129 -18.82 24.21 -29.82
N TRP A 130 -18.78 23.27 -30.78
CA TRP A 130 -19.63 23.28 -31.98
C TRP A 130 -20.55 22.04 -32.09
N ALA A 131 -20.66 21.26 -31.01
CA ALA A 131 -21.57 20.12 -30.89
C ALA A 131 -22.63 20.42 -29.81
#